data_AF-A0A822G4D0-F1
#
_entry.id   AF-A0A822G4D0-F1
#
_cell.length_a   1.000
_cell.length_b   1.000
_cell.length_c   1.000
_cell.angle_alpha   90.00
_cell.angle_beta   90.00
_cell.angle_gamma   90.00
#
_symmetry.space_group_name_H-M   'P 1'
#
loop_
_entity.id
_entity.type
_entity.pdbx_description
1 polymer ?
#
loop_
_entity_poly.entity_id
_entity_poly.type
_entity_poly.pdbx_seq_one_letter_code
_entity_poly.pdbx_strand_id
1 'polypeptide(L)'
;PIYIKINISCLHDKLAGLPEKSQVHRINIFQELILKRYGFILNACVSYNNENIYYVHISGGMLVYIISDVYNVHYNSQTPRIISTGITVDNQLSPLDCGFYWCWNFCLGKKWRSSQTGEEKYQDIMLADFRAFCDNDKNRLVNFWNEANNMANKKMTEKEQESYNED
;
A
#
# COMPACT_ATOMS: atom_id res chain seq x y z
N PRO A 1 11.07 -12.44 -0.86
CA PRO A 1 9.87 -11.57 -0.79
C PRO A 1 8.71 -12.26 -1.51
N ILE A 2 7.50 -12.12 -1.01
CA ILE A 2 6.28 -12.66 -1.60
C ILE A 2 5.55 -11.48 -2.24
N TYR A 3 5.36 -11.52 -3.56
CA TYR A 3 4.58 -10.49 -4.24
C TYR A 3 3.08 -10.74 -4.05
N ILE A 4 2.35 -9.71 -3.66
CA ILE A 4 0.90 -9.72 -3.45
C ILE A 4 0.31 -8.66 -4.37
N LYS A 5 -0.35 -9.09 -5.45
CA LYS A 5 -1.00 -8.21 -6.41
C LYS A 5 -2.30 -7.65 -5.82
N ILE A 6 -2.59 -6.38 -6.06
CA ILE A 6 -3.91 -5.81 -5.78
C ILE A 6 -4.82 -6.05 -6.97
N ASN A 7 -6.05 -6.49 -6.72
CA ASN A 7 -7.09 -6.58 -7.75
C ASN A 7 -7.59 -5.17 -8.10
N ILE A 8 -7.01 -4.57 -9.14
CA ILE A 8 -7.37 -3.22 -9.61
C ILE A 8 -8.61 -3.24 -10.49
N SER A 9 -8.95 -4.37 -11.09
CA SER A 9 -10.11 -4.49 -11.98
C SER A 9 -11.41 -4.08 -11.27
N CYS A 10 -11.56 -4.38 -9.98
CA CYS A 10 -12.73 -3.96 -9.21
C CYS A 10 -12.78 -2.45 -8.86
N LEU A 11 -11.70 -1.70 -9.13
CA LEU A 11 -11.60 -0.27 -8.91
C LEU A 11 -11.60 0.54 -10.21
N HIS A 12 -11.56 -0.12 -11.38
CA HIS A 12 -11.42 0.54 -12.68
C HIS A 12 -12.55 1.56 -12.94
N ASP A 13 -13.80 1.18 -12.69
CA ASP A 13 -14.96 2.07 -12.87
C ASP A 13 -14.91 3.31 -11.97
N LYS A 14 -14.27 3.18 -10.79
CA LYS A 14 -14.11 4.28 -9.83
C LYS A 14 -12.97 5.23 -10.21
N LEU A 15 -12.09 4.81 -11.11
CA LEU A 15 -10.93 5.56 -11.57
C LEU A 15 -11.11 6.13 -12.99
N ALA A 16 -12.02 5.56 -13.78
CA ALA A 16 -12.21 5.85 -15.20
C ALA A 16 -12.48 7.33 -15.55
N GLY A 17 -12.96 8.14 -14.58
CA GLY A 17 -13.23 9.56 -14.78
C GLY A 17 -12.04 10.51 -14.55
N LEU A 18 -10.86 9.99 -14.18
CA LEU A 18 -9.72 10.82 -13.78
C LEU A 18 -8.55 10.74 -14.77
N PRO A 19 -7.70 11.78 -14.88
CA PRO A 19 -6.44 11.69 -15.61
C PRO A 19 -5.56 10.58 -15.04
N GLU A 20 -4.80 9.88 -15.90
CA GLU A 20 -3.96 8.74 -15.53
C GLU A 20 -3.02 9.04 -14.35
N LYS A 21 -2.35 10.20 -14.36
CA LYS A 21 -1.48 10.66 -13.26
C LYS A 21 -2.22 10.74 -11.92
N SER A 22 -3.48 11.19 -11.95
CA SER A 22 -4.33 11.27 -10.76
C SER A 22 -4.81 9.89 -10.31
N GLN A 23 -5.08 8.97 -11.24
CA GLN A 23 -5.44 7.58 -10.91
C GLN A 23 -4.27 6.88 -10.20
N VAL A 24 -3.07 6.99 -10.76
CA VAL A 24 -1.84 6.47 -10.16
C VAL A 24 -1.64 7.01 -8.74
N HIS A 25 -1.74 8.32 -8.57
CA HIS A 25 -1.56 8.95 -7.27
C HIS A 25 -2.59 8.44 -6.24
N ARG A 26 -3.86 8.31 -6.63
CA ARG A 26 -4.92 7.76 -5.78
C ARG A 26 -4.65 6.31 -5.39
N ILE A 27 -4.18 5.49 -6.32
CA ILE A 27 -3.80 4.11 -6.04
C ILE A 27 -2.66 4.04 -5.01
N ASN A 28 -1.64 4.88 -5.13
CA ASN A 28 -0.53 4.88 -4.17
C ASN A 28 -0.99 5.28 -2.75
N ILE A 29 -1.80 6.33 -2.65
CA ILE A 29 -2.43 6.72 -1.36
C ILE A 29 -3.24 5.53 -0.81
N PHE A 30 -3.97 4.85 -1.67
CA PHE A 30 -4.76 3.70 -1.25
C PHE A 30 -3.88 2.53 -0.75
N GLN A 31 -2.74 2.27 -1.40
CA GLN A 31 -1.76 1.28 -0.90
C GLN A 31 -1.30 1.61 0.53
N GLU A 32 -1.02 2.88 0.83
CA GLU A 32 -0.67 3.31 2.19
C GLU A 32 -1.83 3.13 3.18
N LEU A 33 -3.07 3.42 2.76
CA LEU A 33 -4.25 3.24 3.61
C LEU A 33 -4.48 1.75 3.93
N ILE A 34 -4.25 0.86 2.96
CA ILE A 34 -4.31 -0.60 3.18
C ILE A 34 -3.28 -1.00 4.22
N LEU A 35 -2.02 -0.56 4.07
CA LEU A 35 -0.96 -0.86 5.03
C LEU A 35 -1.29 -0.36 6.43
N LYS A 36 -1.75 0.89 6.57
CA LYS A 36 -2.19 1.45 7.85
C LYS A 36 -3.32 0.65 8.48
N ARG A 37 -4.31 0.20 7.68
CA ARG A 37 -5.41 -0.64 8.16
C ARG A 37 -4.93 -1.97 8.75
N TYR A 38 -3.90 -2.56 8.14
CA TYR A 38 -3.29 -3.80 8.61
C TYR A 38 -2.24 -3.62 9.70
N GLY A 39 -2.08 -2.41 10.25
CA GLY A 39 -1.13 -2.16 11.35
C GLY A 39 0.32 -2.05 10.89
N PHE A 40 0.57 -1.76 9.62
CA PHE A 40 1.90 -1.42 9.13
C PHE A 40 2.20 0.06 9.34
N ILE A 41 3.42 0.33 9.81
CA ILE A 41 3.94 1.67 10.08
C ILE A 41 5.11 1.93 9.15
N LEU A 42 5.15 3.13 8.57
CA LEU A 42 6.25 3.57 7.71
C LEU A 42 7.56 3.58 8.49
N ASN A 43 8.57 2.87 7.99
CA ASN A 43 9.90 2.90 8.56
C ASN A 43 10.71 4.05 7.96
N ALA A 44 10.50 5.26 8.49
CA ALA A 44 11.17 6.48 8.04
C ALA A 44 12.69 6.49 8.30
N CYS A 45 13.24 5.49 9.00
CA CYS A 45 14.65 5.42 9.37
C CYS A 45 15.55 4.83 8.25
N VAL A 46 14.96 4.28 7.17
CA VAL A 46 15.74 3.72 6.04
C VAL A 46 15.91 4.78 4.95
N SER A 47 16.85 5.69 5.20
CA SER A 47 17.54 6.54 4.21
C SER A 47 19.03 6.16 4.40
N TYR A 48 19.82 5.78 3.39
CA TYR A 48 20.42 6.68 2.40
C TYR A 48 20.74 6.03 1.04
N ASN A 49 20.55 4.71 0.87
CA ASN A 49 20.94 3.97 -0.35
C ASN A 49 19.84 3.10 -0.97
N ASN A 50 18.72 2.87 -0.27
CA ASN A 50 17.65 2.01 -0.78
C ASN A 50 16.51 2.88 -1.31
N GLU A 51 16.22 2.74 -2.60
CA GLU A 51 15.11 3.42 -3.26
C GLU A 51 13.74 2.90 -2.78
N ASN A 52 13.68 1.74 -2.12
CA ASN A 52 12.43 1.11 -1.69
C ASN A 52 11.93 1.64 -0.35
N ILE A 53 10.63 1.93 -0.27
CA ILE A 53 9.96 2.32 0.98
C ILE A 53 9.54 1.08 1.74
N TYR A 54 10.01 0.95 2.99
CA TYR A 54 9.69 -0.16 3.88
C TYR A 54 8.68 0.23 4.95
N TYR A 55 7.79 -0.70 5.24
CA TYR A 55 6.80 -0.64 6.30
C TYR A 55 6.98 -1.84 7.23
N VAL A 56 6.88 -1.59 8.53
CA VAL A 56 7.03 -2.60 9.59
C VAL A 56 5.69 -2.77 10.26
N HIS A 57 5.21 -4.01 10.38
CA HIS A 57 3.99 -4.29 11.14
C HIS A 57 4.21 -4.00 12.63
N ILE A 58 3.19 -3.55 13.36
CA ILE A 58 3.25 -3.27 14.82
C ILE A 58 3.73 -4.46 15.68
N SER A 59 3.53 -5.70 15.21
CA SER A 59 4.06 -6.90 15.86
C SER A 59 5.57 -7.03 15.72
N GLY A 60 6.16 -6.29 14.77
CA GLY A 60 7.54 -6.34 14.37
C GLY A 60 7.91 -7.54 13.51
N GLY A 61 7.09 -8.59 13.44
CA GLY A 61 7.40 -9.85 12.74
C GLY A 61 7.31 -9.81 11.21
N MET A 62 6.71 -8.75 10.64
CA MET A 62 6.42 -8.67 9.20
C MET A 62 6.86 -7.32 8.64
N LEU A 63 7.37 -7.36 7.41
CA LEU A 63 7.81 -6.21 6.64
C LEU A 63 7.09 -6.22 5.29
N VAL A 64 6.73 -5.04 4.82
CA VAL A 64 6.25 -4.85 3.45
C VAL A 64 7.06 -3.73 2.82
N TYR A 65 7.46 -3.89 1.56
CA TYR A 65 7.95 -2.76 0.77
C TYR A 65 7.15 -2.58 -0.51
N ILE A 66 7.10 -1.32 -0.95
CA ILE A 66 6.51 -0.90 -2.22
C ILE A 66 7.65 -0.39 -3.10
N ILE A 67 7.67 -0.78 -4.37
CA ILE A 67 8.66 -0.28 -5.33
C ILE A 67 8.32 1.18 -5.67
N SER A 68 9.34 2.02 -5.59
CA SER A 68 9.27 3.48 -5.40
C SER A 68 9.34 4.29 -6.69
N ASP A 69 8.86 3.76 -7.81
CA ASP A 69 8.84 4.52 -9.07
C ASP A 69 7.90 5.76 -8.96
N VAL A 70 7.13 5.86 -7.86
CA VAL A 70 6.26 7.01 -7.56
C VAL A 70 6.63 7.76 -6.27
N TYR A 71 7.51 7.22 -5.42
CA TYR A 71 7.90 7.88 -4.17
C TYR A 71 9.35 8.37 -4.15
N ASN A 72 10.13 8.08 -5.21
CA ASN A 72 11.44 8.66 -5.43
C ASN A 72 11.33 10.14 -5.83
N VAL A 73 11.27 11.03 -4.83
CA VAL A 73 11.31 12.49 -5.02
C VAL A 73 12.72 12.99 -5.38
N HIS A 74 13.77 12.16 -5.29
CA HIS A 74 15.16 12.63 -5.34
C HIS A 74 16.10 12.06 -6.42
N TYR A 75 15.65 11.34 -7.45
CA TYR A 75 16.53 11.01 -8.57
C TYR A 75 15.82 11.15 -9.91
N ASN A 76 16.49 11.83 -10.85
CA ASN A 76 16.09 12.08 -12.25
C ASN A 76 15.91 10.81 -13.11
N SER A 77 15.67 9.65 -12.48
CA SER A 77 15.53 8.37 -13.14
C SER A 77 14.04 8.09 -13.37
N GLN A 78 13.53 8.49 -14.54
CA GLN A 78 12.23 8.05 -15.04
C GLN A 78 12.27 6.55 -15.37
N THR A 79 12.32 5.69 -14.37
CA THR A 79 12.13 4.25 -14.58
C THR A 79 10.65 3.94 -14.33
N PRO A 80 9.89 3.52 -15.36
CA PRO A 80 8.50 3.17 -15.20
C PRO A 80 8.34 1.89 -14.35
N ARG A 81 7.20 1.77 -13.64
CA ARG A 81 6.70 0.57 -12.93
C ARG A 81 6.94 -0.77 -13.64
N ILE A 82 7.05 -0.70 -14.95
CA ILE A 82 7.18 -1.80 -15.89
C ILE A 82 8.57 -2.46 -15.83
N ILE A 83 9.65 -1.71 -15.53
CA ILE A 83 11.02 -2.23 -15.65
C ILE A 83 11.49 -2.95 -14.37
N SER A 84 11.05 -2.50 -13.19
CA SER A 84 11.50 -3.04 -11.89
C SER A 84 10.95 -4.44 -11.55
N THR A 85 9.97 -4.96 -12.31
CA THR A 85 9.40 -6.30 -12.10
C THR A 85 10.16 -7.41 -12.83
N GLY A 86 11.20 -7.10 -13.63
CA GLY A 86 12.01 -8.12 -14.31
C GLY A 86 11.25 -8.95 -15.35
N ILE A 87 10.10 -8.50 -15.82
CA ILE A 87 9.29 -9.18 -16.84
C ILE A 87 9.50 -8.44 -18.16
N THR A 88 10.46 -8.90 -18.95
CA THR A 88 10.51 -8.59 -20.38
C THR A 88 9.58 -9.55 -21.13
N VAL A 89 8.99 -9.03 -22.20
CA VAL A 89 8.25 -9.72 -23.27
C VAL A 89 6.73 -9.95 -23.03
N ASP A 90 5.92 -9.13 -23.71
CA ASP A 90 4.55 -9.39 -24.18
C ASP A 90 3.31 -9.33 -23.25
N ASN A 91 3.32 -8.53 -22.18
CA ASN A 91 2.03 -8.13 -21.57
C ASN A 91 2.05 -6.67 -21.12
N GLN A 92 1.11 -5.88 -21.65
CA GLN A 92 0.89 -4.46 -21.35
C GLN A 92 0.50 -4.29 -19.87
N LEU A 93 1.49 -4.25 -18.97
CA LEU A 93 1.26 -3.92 -17.56
C LEU A 93 0.72 -2.49 -17.50
N SER A 94 -0.49 -2.36 -16.97
CA SER A 94 -1.12 -1.06 -16.79
C SER A 94 -0.26 -0.25 -15.82
N PRO A 95 -0.13 1.08 -16.00
CA PRO A 95 0.40 1.96 -14.98
C PRO A 95 -0.33 1.84 -13.64
N LEU A 96 -1.50 1.20 -13.59
CA LEU A 96 -2.25 0.92 -12.37
C LEU A 96 -1.90 -0.44 -11.73
N ASP A 97 -1.20 -1.34 -12.43
CA ASP A 97 -0.75 -2.61 -11.87
C ASP A 97 0.20 -2.36 -10.70
N CYS A 98 -0.27 -2.67 -9.49
CA CYS A 98 0.47 -2.46 -8.27
C CYS A 98 0.24 -3.60 -7.28
N GLY A 99 1.12 -3.64 -6.27
CA GLY A 99 1.10 -4.69 -5.26
C GLY A 99 2.11 -4.41 -4.17
N PHE A 100 2.27 -5.40 -3.31
CA PHE A 100 3.13 -5.34 -2.13
C PHE A 100 4.17 -6.45 -2.17
N TYR A 101 5.38 -6.16 -1.71
CA TYR A 101 6.39 -7.17 -1.48
C TYR A 101 6.48 -7.48 0.01
N TRP A 102 5.90 -8.62 0.37
CA TRP A 102 5.84 -9.10 1.74
C TRP A 102 7.10 -9.87 2.12
N CYS A 103 7.61 -9.60 3.32
CA CYS A 103 8.77 -10.26 3.88
C CYS A 103 8.53 -10.58 5.36
N TRP A 104 9.05 -11.72 5.80
CA TRP A 104 9.16 -12.01 7.22
C TRP A 104 10.32 -11.21 7.82
N ASN A 105 10.12 -10.62 9.00
CA ASN A 105 11.18 -9.94 9.75
C ASN A 105 11.93 -10.92 10.64
N PHE A 106 13.04 -11.44 10.12
CA PHE A 106 13.92 -12.31 10.89
C PHE A 106 14.86 -11.56 11.84
N CYS A 107 15.00 -10.23 11.70
CA CYS A 107 15.90 -9.42 12.51
C CYS A 107 15.43 -9.23 13.96
N LEU A 108 14.19 -9.61 14.28
CA LEU A 108 13.74 -9.73 15.66
C LEU A 108 14.13 -11.10 16.22
N GLY A 109 15.10 -11.11 17.13
CA GLY A 109 15.40 -12.31 17.91
C GLY A 109 14.21 -12.69 18.82
N LYS A 110 14.08 -13.98 19.16
CA LYS A 110 13.01 -14.51 20.04
C LYS A 110 12.89 -13.73 21.37
N LYS A 111 13.99 -13.16 21.86
CA LYS A 111 14.06 -12.33 23.08
C LYS A 111 13.27 -11.02 23.04
N TRP A 112 12.98 -10.48 21.86
CA TRP A 112 12.26 -9.20 21.68
C TRP A 112 10.83 -9.39 21.17
N ARG A 113 10.38 -10.65 21.03
CA ARG A 113 9.01 -10.98 20.65
C ARG A 113 8.18 -11.15 21.93
N SER A 114 7.09 -10.42 22.06
CA SER A 114 6.13 -10.69 23.13
C SER A 114 5.37 -12.00 22.83
N SER A 115 4.88 -12.68 23.87
CA SER A 115 4.06 -13.90 23.70
C SER A 115 2.77 -13.65 22.88
N GLN A 116 2.36 -12.39 22.69
CA GLN A 116 1.15 -12.05 21.91
C GLN A 116 1.45 -11.68 20.45
N THR A 117 2.68 -11.28 20.11
CA THR A 117 3.05 -10.77 18.76
C THR A 117 4.10 -11.62 18.05
N GLY A 118 4.60 -12.68 18.69
CA GLY A 118 5.69 -13.52 18.20
C GLY A 118 5.30 -14.84 17.56
N GLU A 119 4.01 -15.19 17.51
CA GLU A 119 3.58 -16.48 16.96
C GLU A 119 3.67 -16.49 15.43
N GLU A 120 4.36 -17.49 14.90
CA GLU A 120 4.48 -17.74 13.46
C GLU A 120 3.10 -17.96 12.81
N LYS A 121 2.17 -18.61 13.53
CA LYS A 121 0.79 -18.82 13.07
C LYS A 121 0.05 -17.52 12.79
N TYR A 122 0.23 -16.49 13.63
CA TYR A 122 -0.40 -15.18 13.41
C TYR A 122 0.10 -14.53 12.13
N GLN A 123 1.41 -14.67 11.87
CA GLN A 123 2.04 -14.14 10.67
C GLN A 123 1.47 -14.79 9.39
N ASP A 124 1.27 -16.10 9.40
CA ASP A 124 0.65 -16.84 8.30
C ASP A 124 -0.83 -16.46 8.10
N ILE A 125 -1.60 -16.37 9.20
CA ILE A 125 -3.01 -15.94 9.16
C ILE A 125 -3.12 -14.52 8.60
N MET A 126 -2.25 -13.60 9.01
CA MET A 126 -2.25 -12.24 8.48
C MET A 126 -1.93 -12.21 7.00
N LEU A 127 -0.92 -12.95 6.54
CA LEU A 127 -0.59 -13.02 5.12
C LEU A 127 -1.76 -13.57 4.30
N ALA A 128 -2.45 -14.61 4.81
CA ALA A 128 -3.61 -15.18 4.15
C ALA A 128 -4.78 -14.17 4.05
N ASP A 129 -5.09 -13.49 5.15
CA ASP A 129 -6.14 -12.46 5.16
C ASP A 129 -5.78 -11.27 4.27
N PHE A 130 -4.52 -10.84 4.26
CA PHE A 130 -4.04 -9.74 3.43
C PHE A 130 -4.15 -10.06 1.94
N ARG A 131 -3.83 -11.29 1.53
CA ARG A 131 -4.06 -11.77 0.15
C ARG A 131 -5.53 -11.77 -0.21
N ALA A 132 -6.38 -12.37 0.62
CA ALA A 132 -7.83 -12.40 0.39
C ALA A 132 -8.41 -10.98 0.28
N PHE A 133 -7.95 -10.06 1.12
CA PHE A 133 -8.33 -8.65 1.03
C PHE A 133 -7.88 -8.01 -0.29
N CYS A 134 -6.63 -8.21 -0.72
CA CYS A 134 -6.12 -7.67 -1.99
C CYS A 134 -6.82 -8.26 -3.22
N ASP A 135 -7.32 -9.49 -3.14
CA ASP A 135 -8.11 -10.14 -4.19
C ASP A 135 -9.57 -9.66 -4.24
N ASN A 136 -9.95 -8.74 -3.35
CA ASN A 136 -11.32 -8.25 -3.16
C ASN A 136 -12.29 -9.36 -2.65
N ASP A 137 -11.79 -10.30 -1.83
CA ASP A 137 -12.65 -11.30 -1.18
C ASP A 137 -13.78 -10.60 -0.41
N LYS A 138 -15.01 -11.10 -0.61
CA LYS A 138 -16.24 -10.54 0.00
C LYS A 138 -16.41 -9.03 -0.23
N ASN A 139 -15.89 -8.50 -1.34
CA ASN A 139 -15.92 -7.07 -1.67
C ASN A 139 -15.21 -6.15 -0.66
N ARG A 140 -14.31 -6.70 0.17
CA ARG A 140 -13.65 -5.94 1.25
C ARG A 140 -12.80 -4.79 0.71
N LEU A 141 -12.10 -4.99 -0.41
CA LEU A 141 -11.25 -3.96 -1.01
C LEU A 141 -12.09 -2.79 -1.53
N VAL A 142 -13.14 -3.10 -2.28
CA VAL A 142 -14.08 -2.09 -2.83
C VAL A 142 -14.79 -1.33 -1.73
N ASN A 143 -15.25 -2.03 -0.68
CA ASN A 143 -15.89 -1.38 0.46
C ASN A 143 -14.94 -0.42 1.17
N PHE A 144 -13.70 -0.85 1.42
CA PHE A 144 -12.69 0.00 2.02
C PHE A 144 -12.34 1.22 1.16
N TRP A 145 -12.29 1.06 -0.17
CA TRP A 145 -12.12 2.17 -1.09
C TRP A 145 -13.25 3.20 -0.97
N ASN A 146 -14.51 2.76 -0.89
CA ASN A 146 -15.65 3.66 -0.72
C ASN A 146 -15.59 4.38 0.63
N GLU A 147 -15.28 3.67 1.71
CA GLU A 147 -15.09 4.25 3.04
C GLU A 147 -14.01 5.35 3.02
N ALA A 148 -12.85 5.07 2.42
CA ALA A 148 -11.74 6.01 2.31
C ALA A 148 -12.13 7.30 1.56
N ASN A 149 -12.84 7.18 0.43
CA ASN A 149 -13.29 8.34 -0.33
C ASN A 149 -14.35 9.14 0.43
N ASN A 150 -15.28 8.47 1.11
CA ASN A 150 -16.29 9.15 1.92
C ASN A 150 -15.65 9.97 3.04
N MET A 151 -14.64 9.42 3.72
CA MET A 151 -13.86 10.14 4.73
C MET A 151 -13.12 11.35 4.14
N ALA A 152 -12.54 11.22 2.94
CA ALA A 152 -11.87 12.32 2.27
C ALA A 152 -12.85 13.45 1.91
N ASN A 153 -14.02 13.11 1.37
CA ASN A 153 -15.04 14.07 1.00
C ASN A 153 -15.61 14.79 2.23
N LYS A 154 -15.86 14.07 3.33
CA LYS A 154 -16.32 14.65 4.59
C LYS A 154 -15.33 15.69 5.15
N LYS A 155 -14.03 15.38 5.11
CA LYS A 155 -12.98 16.33 5.54
C LYS A 155 -12.89 17.57 4.66
N MET A 156 -13.23 17.47 3.37
CA MET A 156 -13.28 18.63 2.48
C MET A 156 -14.46 19.53 2.85
N THR A 157 -15.64 18.96 3.07
CA THR A 157 -16.83 19.72 3.47
C THR A 157 -16.68 20.41 4.84
N GLU A 158 -15.98 19.78 5.79
CA GLU A 158 -15.71 20.37 7.11
C GLU A 158 -14.75 21.56 7.01
N LYS A 159 -13.70 21.46 6.18
CA LYS A 159 -12.75 22.56 5.95
C LYS A 159 -13.37 23.76 5.23
N GLU A 160 -14.28 23.50 4.29
CA GLU A 160 -15.03 24.57 3.62
C GLU A 160 -15.93 25.31 4.63
N GLN A 161 -16.58 24.58 5.55
CA GLN A 161 -17.41 25.18 6.59
C GLN A 161 -16.60 25.97 7.63
N GLU A 162 -15.41 25.53 8.00
CA GLU A 162 -14.51 26.29 8.89
C GLU A 162 -14.04 27.60 8.25
N SER A 163 -13.71 27.59 6.96
CA SER A 163 -13.32 28.80 6.21
C SER A 163 -14.42 29.86 6.08
N TYR A 164 -15.70 29.47 6.13
CA TYR A 164 -16.84 30.40 6.07
C TYR A 164 -17.22 30.99 7.44
N ASN A 165 -16.72 30.43 8.54
CA ASN A 165 -17.07 30.86 9.90
C ASN A 165 -15.94 31.69 10.57
N GLU A 166 -14.80 31.90 9.89
CA GLU A 166 -13.69 32.74 10.36
C GLU A 166 -13.69 34.17 9.76
N ASP A 167 -14.64 34.49 8.87
CA ASP A 167 -14.92 35.83 8.34
C ASP A 167 -16.17 36.45 8.99
#